data_AF-A0A1V6JDU8-F1
#
_entry.id   AF-A0A1V6JDU8-F1
#
_cell.length_a   1.000
_cell.length_b   1.000
_cell.length_c   1.000
_cell.angle_alpha   90.00
_cell.angle_beta   90.00
_cell.angle_gamma   90.00
#
_symmetry.space_group_name_H-M   'P 1'
#
loop_
_entity.id
_entity.type
_entity.pdbx_description
1 polymer ?
#
loop_
_entity_poly.entity_id
_entity_poly.type
_entity_poly.pdbx_seq_one_letter_code
_entity_poly.pdbx_strand_id
1 'polypeptide(L)'
;MVKITFLLMILIPFVILSNGQDLKPGTQIPRAGKGIFVKKAQAYPYLLFLPNNFVADHQHSYPLLLFLHGSGERGNDLELVKKNGTPGFVESMEDFPFVMLTPQCPQGETWDSERLMALVNEAIENYSIDTNRMYITGLSMGGYGTFDLACNYPGKFAAILPVCCGGQKLKAEKLIHTPIWAFHGADDTIVPVSESKNMVEIVNRLGGNAHITILPGVGHNAWEYVYIRPEIYQWLLSHQLK
;
A
#
# COMPACT_ATOMS: atom_id res chain seq x y z
N MET A 1 16.27 16.16 64.77
CA MET A 1 16.99 16.01 63.49
C MET A 1 16.32 14.90 62.70
N VAL A 2 15.58 15.24 61.64
CA VAL A 2 15.08 14.25 60.66
C VAL A 2 15.42 14.82 59.30
N LYS A 3 16.44 14.24 58.63
CA LYS A 3 16.78 14.57 57.25
C LYS A 3 15.81 13.81 56.34
N ILE A 4 14.87 14.54 55.74
CA ILE A 4 14.03 14.01 54.66
C ILE A 4 14.83 14.18 53.38
N THR A 5 15.39 13.09 52.88
CA THR A 5 16.10 13.04 51.61
C THR A 5 15.06 12.95 50.50
N PHE A 6 14.87 14.03 49.73
CA PHE A 6 14.10 13.99 48.49
C PHE A 6 14.90 13.24 47.44
N LEU A 7 14.46 12.03 47.10
CA LEU A 7 14.96 11.28 45.95
C LEU A 7 14.35 11.90 44.70
N LEU A 8 15.13 12.72 43.97
CA LEU A 8 14.77 13.16 42.63
C LEU A 8 14.71 11.92 41.72
N MET A 9 13.52 11.42 41.43
CA MET A 9 13.32 10.50 40.30
C MET A 9 13.49 11.32 39.02
N ILE A 10 14.70 11.29 38.46
CA ILE A 10 14.93 11.70 37.08
C ILE A 10 14.20 10.68 36.21
N LEU A 11 13.02 11.06 35.71
CA LEU A 11 12.37 10.41 34.58
C LEU A 11 13.28 10.61 33.38
N ILE A 12 14.20 9.65 33.17
CA ILE A 12 14.91 9.53 31.91
C ILE A 12 13.84 9.16 30.88
N PRO A 13 13.56 9.99 29.86
CA PRO A 13 12.68 9.56 28.77
C PRO A 13 13.34 8.32 28.18
N PHE A 14 12.59 7.22 28.17
CA PHE A 14 13.00 5.98 27.51
C PHE A 14 13.08 6.31 26.01
N VAL A 15 14.23 6.81 25.56
CA VAL A 15 14.58 6.80 24.14
C VAL A 15 14.73 5.33 23.82
N ILE A 16 13.68 4.73 23.27
CA ILE A 16 13.83 3.46 22.57
C ILE A 16 14.83 3.76 21.47
N LEU A 17 16.04 3.25 21.64
CA LEU A 17 16.99 3.07 20.54
C LEU A 17 16.22 2.32 19.46
N SER A 18 15.78 3.04 18.42
CA SER A 18 15.37 2.40 17.18
C SER A 18 16.54 1.49 16.81
N ASN A 19 16.33 0.16 16.88
CA ASN A 19 17.29 -0.83 16.41
C ASN A 19 17.94 -0.27 15.15
N GLY A 20 19.25 0.03 15.17
CA GLY A 20 19.97 0.95 14.27
C GLY A 20 19.64 0.87 12.78
N GLN A 21 18.42 1.27 12.41
CA GLN A 21 17.88 1.34 11.08
C GLN A 21 18.12 2.77 10.66
N ASP A 22 18.93 2.97 9.63
CA ASP A 22 19.04 4.26 8.96
C ASP A 22 17.66 4.63 8.42
N LEU A 23 16.92 5.44 9.20
CA LEU A 23 15.69 6.09 8.76
C LEU A 23 16.11 7.37 8.03
N LYS A 24 15.61 7.53 6.81
CA LYS A 24 15.83 8.71 5.97
C LYS A 24 14.49 9.15 5.38
N PRO A 25 13.67 9.87 6.17
CA PRO A 25 12.44 10.50 5.67
C PRO A 25 12.66 11.25 4.35
N GLY A 26 11.70 11.18 3.45
CA GLY A 26 11.78 11.79 2.12
C GLY A 26 12.53 10.98 1.07
N THR A 27 13.10 9.83 1.42
CA THR A 27 13.84 8.97 0.48
C THR A 27 13.36 7.51 0.55
N GLN A 28 13.43 6.81 -0.58
CA GLN A 28 13.15 5.38 -0.63
C GLN A 28 14.38 4.58 -0.22
N ILE A 29 14.21 3.68 0.75
CA ILE A 29 15.29 2.88 1.30
C ILE A 29 14.99 1.39 1.07
N PRO A 30 15.91 0.62 0.46
CA PRO A 30 15.70 -0.80 0.25
C PRO A 30 15.67 -1.59 1.57
N ARG A 31 14.82 -2.61 1.62
CA ARG A 31 14.64 -3.57 2.72
C ARG A 31 14.45 -4.97 2.15
N ALA A 32 14.96 -5.99 2.86
CA ALA A 32 14.89 -7.38 2.39
C ALA A 32 13.55 -8.09 2.70
N GLY A 33 12.72 -7.52 3.58
CA GLY A 33 11.57 -8.21 4.17
C GLY A 33 11.99 -9.30 5.17
N LYS A 34 11.09 -9.68 6.08
CA LYS A 34 11.35 -10.72 7.09
C LYS A 34 10.43 -11.93 6.93
N GLY A 35 11.00 -13.13 7.09
CA GLY A 35 10.26 -14.38 7.24
C GLY A 35 10.28 -15.32 6.03
N ILE A 36 9.81 -16.54 6.28
CA ILE A 36 9.56 -17.61 5.30
C ILE A 36 8.11 -18.05 5.45
N PHE A 37 7.40 -18.15 4.33
CA PHE A 37 5.96 -18.37 4.26
C PHE A 37 5.60 -19.77 3.79
N VAL A 38 4.30 -20.09 3.77
CA VAL A 38 3.78 -21.34 3.24
C VAL A 38 4.32 -21.55 1.82
N LYS A 39 4.68 -22.81 1.47
CA LYS A 39 5.44 -23.19 0.26
C LYS A 39 6.93 -22.78 0.25
N LYS A 40 7.50 -22.41 1.41
CA LYS A 40 8.91 -21.97 1.56
C LYS A 40 9.24 -20.70 0.76
N ALA A 41 8.24 -19.90 0.41
CA ALA A 41 8.46 -18.62 -0.26
C ALA A 41 9.07 -17.60 0.72
N GLN A 42 10.01 -16.80 0.25
CA GLN A 42 10.66 -15.76 1.07
C GLN A 42 9.80 -14.49 1.15
N ALA A 43 10.01 -13.66 2.17
CA ALA A 43 9.46 -12.31 2.20
C ALA A 43 9.81 -11.52 0.93
N TYR A 44 8.96 -10.56 0.57
CA TYR A 44 9.27 -9.66 -0.53
C TYR A 44 10.33 -8.65 -0.10
N PRO A 45 11.42 -8.47 -0.87
CA PRO A 45 12.21 -7.25 -0.75
C PRO A 45 11.34 -6.07 -1.16
N TYR A 46 11.56 -4.90 -0.56
CA TYR A 46 10.72 -3.72 -0.79
C TYR A 46 11.50 -2.42 -0.69
N LEU A 47 11.00 -1.38 -1.35
CA LEU A 47 11.35 0.00 -1.04
C LEU A 47 10.42 0.54 0.04
N LEU A 48 11.01 1.10 1.09
CA LEU A 48 10.33 1.85 2.13
C LEU A 48 10.47 3.34 1.87
N PHE A 49 9.36 4.07 1.82
CA PHE A 49 9.35 5.53 1.91
C PHE A 49 8.73 5.94 3.24
N LEU A 50 9.36 6.89 3.93
CA LEU A 50 8.80 7.56 5.10
C LEU A 50 8.52 9.03 4.74
N PRO A 51 7.36 9.59 5.13
CA PRO A 51 7.01 10.97 4.79
C PRO A 51 8.00 11.95 5.41
N ASN A 52 8.21 13.12 4.80
CA ASN A 52 9.21 14.10 5.23
C ASN A 52 9.09 14.51 6.71
N ASN A 53 7.87 14.53 7.23
CA ASN A 53 7.54 14.84 8.62
C ASN A 53 7.48 13.60 9.53
N PHE A 54 8.09 12.47 9.13
CA PHE A 54 8.09 11.25 9.92
C PHE A 54 8.85 11.41 11.23
N VAL A 55 8.20 11.04 12.34
CA VAL A 55 8.76 11.03 13.69
C VAL A 55 8.62 9.62 14.26
N ALA A 56 9.76 9.04 14.65
CA ALA A 56 9.81 7.71 15.24
C ALA A 56 9.44 7.74 16.74
N ASP A 57 8.16 7.95 17.03
CA ASP A 57 7.62 7.92 18.39
C ASP A 57 6.23 7.26 18.47
N HIS A 58 5.68 7.18 19.69
CA HIS A 58 4.36 6.60 19.95
C HIS A 58 3.21 7.62 19.93
N GLN A 59 3.50 8.90 19.69
CA GLN A 59 2.49 9.98 19.69
C GLN A 59 2.00 10.27 18.27
N HIS A 60 2.82 9.99 17.26
CA HIS A 60 2.49 10.14 15.85
C HIS A 60 2.11 8.80 15.24
N SER A 61 1.17 8.83 14.30
CA SER A 61 0.89 7.69 13.45
C SER A 61 0.60 8.15 12.03
N TYR A 62 1.04 7.35 11.06
CA TYR A 62 1.03 7.71 9.65
C TYR A 62 0.15 6.74 8.86
N PRO A 63 -0.63 7.22 7.88
CA PRO A 63 -1.35 6.34 6.98
C PRO A 63 -0.38 5.48 6.16
N LEU A 64 -0.77 4.25 5.87
CA LEU A 64 0.02 3.31 5.09
C LEU A 64 -0.49 3.24 3.64
N LEU A 65 0.40 3.31 2.66
CA LEU A 65 0.10 2.97 1.27
C LEU A 65 0.95 1.77 0.83
N LEU A 66 0.31 0.63 0.56
CA LEU A 66 0.95 -0.51 -0.11
C LEU A 66 0.77 -0.36 -1.63
N PHE A 67 1.89 -0.21 -2.36
CA PHE A 67 1.89 -0.08 -3.82
C PHE A 67 2.37 -1.37 -4.48
N LEU A 68 1.54 -1.96 -5.34
CA LEU A 68 1.87 -3.19 -6.06
C LEU A 68 2.18 -2.90 -7.54
N HIS A 69 3.40 -3.23 -7.96
CA HIS A 69 3.83 -3.05 -9.35
C HIS A 69 3.19 -4.07 -10.32
N GLY A 70 3.37 -3.79 -11.61
CA GLY A 70 2.87 -4.61 -12.71
C GLY A 70 3.76 -5.79 -13.02
N SER A 71 3.40 -6.56 -14.04
CA SER A 71 4.13 -7.79 -14.34
C SER A 71 5.55 -7.54 -14.92
N GLY A 72 5.84 -6.32 -15.37
CA GLY A 72 7.11 -5.92 -15.98
C GLY A 72 8.23 -5.57 -14.99
N GLU A 73 7.89 -5.26 -13.74
CA GLU A 73 8.85 -4.89 -12.69
C GLU A 73 9.23 -6.06 -11.77
N ARG A 74 8.78 -7.28 -12.11
CA ARG A 74 9.20 -8.51 -11.42
C ARG A 74 10.71 -8.70 -11.53
N GLY A 75 11.32 -9.28 -10.50
CA GLY A 75 12.74 -9.54 -10.50
C GLY A 75 13.36 -9.50 -9.11
N ASN A 76 14.62 -9.11 -9.06
CA ASN A 76 15.45 -9.00 -7.88
C ASN A 76 16.24 -7.67 -7.83
N ASP A 77 15.83 -6.69 -8.64
CA ASP A 77 16.38 -5.34 -8.67
C ASP A 77 15.28 -4.35 -8.26
N LEU A 78 15.39 -3.83 -7.02
CA LEU A 78 14.41 -2.91 -6.44
C LEU A 78 14.32 -1.57 -7.18
N GLU A 79 15.30 -1.19 -8.00
CA GLU A 79 15.16 0.04 -8.79
C GLU A 79 14.09 -0.11 -9.89
N LEU A 80 13.80 -1.34 -10.34
CA LEU A 80 12.74 -1.59 -11.32
C LEU A 80 11.36 -1.19 -10.82
N VAL A 81 11.08 -1.30 -9.51
CA VAL A 81 9.75 -0.96 -8.98
C VAL A 81 9.45 0.54 -9.03
N LYS A 82 10.47 1.39 -9.26
CA LYS A 82 10.32 2.83 -9.49
C LYS A 82 9.90 3.18 -10.92
N LYS A 83 9.88 2.22 -11.85
CA LYS A 83 9.60 2.49 -13.26
C LYS A 83 8.22 3.07 -13.52
N ASN A 84 7.22 2.68 -12.72
CA ASN A 84 5.81 3.01 -12.95
C ASN A 84 5.10 3.42 -11.66
N GLY A 85 4.20 4.41 -11.78
CA GLY A 85 3.36 4.91 -10.70
C GLY A 85 4.12 5.68 -9.61
N THR A 86 3.47 5.83 -8.45
CA THR A 86 3.95 6.66 -7.34
C THR A 86 5.41 6.43 -6.93
N PRO A 87 5.93 5.19 -6.86
CA PRO A 87 7.34 4.95 -6.49
C PRO A 87 8.36 5.64 -7.39
N GLY A 88 8.01 5.98 -8.64
CA GLY A 88 8.91 6.67 -9.57
C GLY A 88 9.12 8.15 -9.29
N PHE A 89 8.25 8.78 -8.50
CA PHE A 89 8.31 10.22 -8.23
C PHE A 89 7.97 10.61 -6.78
N VAL A 90 7.74 9.65 -5.88
CA VAL A 90 7.38 9.94 -4.49
C VAL A 90 8.40 10.84 -3.77
N GLU A 91 9.69 10.71 -4.08
CA GLU A 91 10.76 11.51 -3.47
C GLU A 91 10.74 12.99 -3.90
N SER A 92 10.05 13.33 -4.99
CA SER A 92 9.84 14.72 -5.40
C SER A 92 8.53 15.31 -4.87
N MET A 93 7.72 14.54 -4.13
CA MET A 93 6.49 15.03 -3.54
C MET A 93 6.76 15.58 -2.14
N GLU A 94 6.66 16.90 -1.96
CA GLU A 94 6.93 17.56 -0.68
C GLU A 94 5.95 17.12 0.42
N ASP A 95 4.67 17.02 0.10
CA ASP A 95 3.57 16.78 1.04
C ASP A 95 2.99 15.36 0.96
N PHE A 96 3.77 14.36 0.56
CA PHE A 96 3.29 12.97 0.52
C PHE A 96 3.20 12.37 1.94
N PRO A 97 1.99 12.09 2.48
CA PRO A 97 1.82 11.86 3.92
C PRO A 97 1.92 10.39 4.33
N PHE A 98 2.08 9.47 3.39
CA PHE A 98 2.03 8.04 3.65
C PHE A 98 3.41 7.48 3.98
N VAL A 99 3.45 6.54 4.93
CA VAL A 99 4.46 5.49 4.87
C VAL A 99 4.10 4.62 3.68
N MET A 100 5.02 4.45 2.72
CA MET A 100 4.75 3.67 1.51
C MET A 100 5.65 2.44 1.44
N LEU A 101 5.04 1.30 1.18
CA LEU A 101 5.72 0.03 0.93
C LEU A 101 5.57 -0.31 -0.55
N THR A 102 6.70 -0.51 -1.22
CA THR A 102 6.73 -0.95 -2.62
C THR A 102 7.50 -2.27 -2.71
N PRO A 103 6.86 -3.42 -2.43
CA PRO A 103 7.50 -4.72 -2.58
C PRO A 103 7.82 -5.03 -4.04
N GLN A 104 8.81 -5.90 -4.26
CA GLN A 104 9.09 -6.51 -5.57
C GLN A 104 8.69 -7.99 -5.57
N CYS A 105 7.80 -8.35 -6.48
CA CYS A 105 7.45 -9.73 -6.77
C CYS A 105 8.60 -10.40 -7.54
N PRO A 106 9.08 -11.60 -7.13
CA PRO A 106 10.13 -12.31 -7.85
C PRO A 106 9.76 -12.66 -9.29
N GLN A 107 10.79 -12.85 -10.11
CA GLN A 107 10.62 -13.32 -11.49
C GLN A 107 9.87 -14.65 -11.53
N GLY A 108 8.86 -14.75 -12.39
CA GLY A 108 8.06 -15.97 -12.57
C GLY A 108 6.94 -16.17 -11.52
N GLU A 109 6.83 -15.28 -10.53
CA GLU A 109 5.76 -15.31 -9.54
C GLU A 109 4.64 -14.31 -9.85
N THR A 110 3.58 -14.39 -9.04
CA THR A 110 2.51 -13.40 -8.93
C THR A 110 2.34 -13.02 -7.46
N TRP A 111 1.53 -12.01 -7.17
CA TRP A 111 1.31 -11.54 -5.80
C TRP A 111 0.65 -12.61 -4.92
N ASP A 112 1.23 -12.82 -3.74
CA ASP A 112 0.71 -13.72 -2.71
C ASP A 112 0.19 -12.90 -1.52
N SER A 113 -1.06 -13.12 -1.13
CA SER A 113 -1.71 -12.29 -0.12
C SER A 113 -1.15 -12.48 1.29
N GLU A 114 -0.68 -13.69 1.64
CA GLU A 114 -0.10 -13.94 2.97
C GLU A 114 1.23 -13.21 3.13
N ARG A 115 2.08 -13.27 2.10
CA ARG A 115 3.37 -12.55 2.06
C ARG A 115 3.17 -11.03 2.11
N LEU A 116 2.19 -10.51 1.38
CA LEU A 116 1.85 -9.09 1.39
C LEU A 116 1.34 -8.64 2.77
N MET A 117 0.42 -9.38 3.39
CA MET A 117 -0.07 -9.01 4.72
C MET A 117 1.01 -9.11 5.80
N ALA A 118 1.93 -10.06 5.68
CA ALA A 118 3.05 -10.14 6.61
C ALA A 118 3.99 -8.93 6.49
N LEU A 119 4.22 -8.43 5.26
CA LEU A 119 4.94 -7.18 5.05
C LEU A 119 4.19 -5.98 5.67
N VAL A 120 2.87 -5.92 5.54
CA VAL A 120 2.05 -4.90 6.21
C VAL A 120 2.21 -4.99 7.73
N ASN A 121 2.17 -6.19 8.31
CA ASN A 121 2.37 -6.39 9.74
C ASN A 121 3.78 -5.99 10.19
N GLU A 122 4.82 -6.32 9.40
CA GLU A 122 6.19 -5.85 9.65
C GLU A 122 6.22 -4.32 9.70
N ALA A 123 5.53 -3.62 8.80
CA ALA A 123 5.49 -2.16 8.84
C ALA A 123 4.76 -1.61 10.06
N ILE A 124 3.63 -2.22 10.46
CA ILE A 124 2.88 -1.85 11.67
C ILE A 124 3.77 -1.92 12.91
N GLU A 125 4.59 -2.97 13.02
CA GLU A 125 5.48 -3.18 14.16
C GLU A 125 6.66 -2.19 14.21
N ASN A 126 7.05 -1.60 13.07
CA ASN A 126 8.32 -0.87 12.96
C ASN A 126 8.19 0.64 12.66
N TYR A 127 7.05 1.13 12.14
CA TYR A 127 6.96 2.49 11.57
C TYR A 127 5.73 3.32 12.01
N SER A 128 5.21 3.11 13.22
CA SER A 128 4.09 3.90 13.79
C SER A 128 2.92 4.08 12.81
N ILE A 129 2.37 2.96 12.33
CA ILE A 129 1.30 2.97 11.34
C ILE A 129 -0.06 3.21 12.00
N ASP A 130 -0.86 4.11 11.41
CA ASP A 130 -2.27 4.23 11.71
C ASP A 130 -3.04 3.08 11.03
N THR A 131 -3.38 2.06 11.80
CA THR A 131 -4.06 0.86 11.29
C THR A 131 -5.49 1.11 10.83
N ASN A 132 -6.09 2.26 11.15
CA ASN A 132 -7.39 2.67 10.61
C ASN A 132 -7.26 3.32 9.23
N ARG A 133 -6.05 3.69 8.79
CA ARG A 133 -5.77 4.36 7.52
C ARG A 133 -4.69 3.61 6.73
N MET A 134 -4.97 2.34 6.45
CA MET A 134 -4.17 1.52 5.54
C MET A 134 -4.86 1.41 4.19
N TYR A 135 -4.10 1.62 3.12
CA TYR A 135 -4.57 1.63 1.75
C TYR A 135 -3.72 0.71 0.89
N ILE A 136 -4.32 0.17 -0.16
CA ILE A 136 -3.61 -0.59 -1.18
C ILE A 136 -3.98 -0.09 -2.57
N THR A 137 -2.96 0.04 -3.41
CA THR A 137 -3.08 0.40 -4.82
C THR A 137 -2.13 -0.44 -5.65
N GLY A 138 -2.41 -0.56 -6.95
CA GLY A 138 -1.50 -1.26 -7.85
C GLY A 138 -1.99 -1.25 -9.27
N LEU A 139 -1.10 -1.61 -10.19
CA LEU A 139 -1.35 -1.57 -11.63
C LEU A 139 -1.22 -2.95 -12.28
N SER A 140 -2.07 -3.27 -13.25
CA SER A 140 -2.03 -4.53 -14.00
C SER A 140 -2.01 -5.74 -13.05
N MET A 141 -0.95 -6.56 -13.03
CA MET A 141 -0.72 -7.62 -12.03
C MET A 141 -0.91 -7.12 -10.59
N GLY A 142 -0.38 -5.95 -10.23
CA GLY A 142 -0.57 -5.33 -8.93
C GLY A 142 -1.99 -4.83 -8.67
N GLY A 143 -2.73 -4.48 -9.72
CA GLY A 143 -4.16 -4.21 -9.63
C GLY A 143 -4.96 -5.47 -9.27
N TYR A 144 -4.60 -6.63 -9.84
CA TYR A 144 -5.16 -7.92 -9.40
C TYR A 144 -4.79 -8.24 -7.95
N GLY A 145 -3.51 -8.05 -7.58
CA GLY A 145 -3.05 -8.22 -6.21
C GLY A 145 -3.77 -7.32 -5.19
N THR A 146 -4.17 -6.12 -5.61
CA THR A 146 -4.96 -5.16 -4.82
C THR A 146 -6.32 -5.74 -4.46
N PHE A 147 -7.06 -6.24 -5.45
CA PHE A 147 -8.34 -6.90 -5.21
C PHE A 147 -8.18 -8.17 -4.38
N ASP A 148 -7.18 -9.01 -4.70
CA ASP A 148 -6.98 -10.30 -4.04
C ASP A 148 -6.64 -10.14 -2.57
N LEU A 149 -5.75 -9.20 -2.22
CA LEU A 149 -5.40 -8.91 -0.84
C LEU A 149 -6.62 -8.43 -0.05
N ALA A 150 -7.39 -7.49 -0.60
CA ALA A 150 -8.59 -6.97 0.05
C ALA A 150 -9.68 -8.05 0.22
N CYS A 151 -9.84 -8.95 -0.76
CA CYS A 151 -10.76 -10.08 -0.67
C CYS A 151 -10.35 -11.09 0.42
N ASN A 152 -9.05 -11.38 0.52
CA ASN A 152 -8.52 -12.37 1.45
C ASN A 152 -8.41 -11.82 2.89
N TYR A 153 -8.34 -10.50 3.05
CA TYR A 153 -8.26 -9.81 4.34
C TYR A 153 -9.30 -8.68 4.42
N PRO A 154 -10.61 -9.00 4.40
CA PRO A 154 -11.66 -8.01 4.42
C PRO A 154 -11.60 -7.18 5.70
N GLY A 155 -11.83 -5.87 5.58
CA GLY A 155 -11.81 -4.93 6.70
C GLY A 155 -10.41 -4.55 7.20
N LYS A 156 -9.33 -4.92 6.51
CA LYS A 156 -7.96 -4.46 6.85
C LYS A 156 -7.58 -3.14 6.18
N PHE A 157 -8.14 -2.85 5.00
CA PHE A 157 -7.82 -1.64 4.25
C PHE A 157 -9.01 -0.69 4.26
N ALA A 158 -8.76 0.58 4.57
CA ALA A 158 -9.76 1.64 4.62
C ALA A 158 -10.28 2.02 3.23
N ALA A 159 -9.47 1.88 2.19
CA ALA A 159 -9.86 2.01 0.79
C ALA A 159 -8.86 1.31 -0.11
N ILE A 160 -9.29 0.94 -1.33
CA ILE A 160 -8.44 0.35 -2.35
C ILE A 160 -8.55 1.09 -3.70
N LEU A 161 -7.43 1.16 -4.42
CA LEU A 161 -7.32 1.82 -5.72
C LEU A 161 -6.69 0.88 -6.78
N PRO A 162 -7.47 -0.02 -7.39
CA PRO A 162 -6.98 -0.91 -8.42
C PRO A 162 -6.93 -0.23 -9.81
N VAL A 163 -5.83 -0.41 -10.56
CA VAL A 163 -5.63 0.18 -11.89
C VAL A 163 -5.39 -0.89 -12.97
N CYS A 164 -6.13 -0.82 -14.08
CA CYS A 164 -6.02 -1.70 -15.26
C CYS A 164 -6.04 -3.21 -14.95
N CYS A 165 -7.02 -3.65 -14.15
CA CYS A 165 -7.12 -5.03 -13.71
C CYS A 165 -8.57 -5.53 -13.62
N GLY A 166 -8.73 -6.77 -13.17
CA GLY A 166 -9.99 -7.35 -12.70
C GLY A 166 -9.82 -7.89 -11.29
N GLY A 167 -10.73 -8.76 -10.87
CA GLY A 167 -10.67 -9.42 -9.57
C GLY A 167 -11.48 -10.71 -9.55
N GLN A 168 -11.40 -11.44 -8.43
CA GLN A 168 -12.16 -12.66 -8.24
C GLN A 168 -13.64 -12.35 -7.99
N LYS A 169 -14.45 -12.43 -9.05
CA LYS A 169 -15.90 -12.13 -9.02
C LYS A 169 -16.65 -12.90 -7.91
N LEU A 170 -16.25 -14.15 -7.64
CA LEU A 170 -16.84 -15.00 -6.59
C LEU A 170 -16.49 -14.58 -5.15
N LYS A 171 -15.58 -13.63 -4.97
CA LYS A 171 -15.20 -13.08 -3.66
C LYS A 171 -15.66 -11.63 -3.50
N ALA A 172 -16.42 -11.10 -4.44
CA ALA A 172 -16.84 -9.70 -4.42
C ALA A 172 -17.66 -9.34 -3.18
N GLU A 173 -18.36 -10.29 -2.54
CA GLU A 173 -19.07 -10.00 -1.29
C GLU A 173 -18.13 -9.61 -0.14
N LYS A 174 -16.84 -9.97 -0.22
CA LYS A 174 -15.83 -9.58 0.77
C LYS A 174 -15.49 -8.09 0.72
N LEU A 175 -15.84 -7.41 -0.37
CA LEU A 175 -15.46 -6.02 -0.62
C LEU A 175 -16.60 -5.01 -0.35
N ILE A 176 -17.79 -5.46 0.04
CA ILE A 176 -18.97 -4.56 0.15
C ILE A 176 -18.80 -3.45 1.19
N HIS A 177 -17.89 -3.61 2.14
CA HIS A 177 -17.57 -2.59 3.15
C HIS A 177 -16.28 -1.81 2.86
N THR A 178 -15.61 -2.11 1.75
CA THR A 178 -14.36 -1.48 1.37
C THR A 178 -14.65 -0.46 0.26
N PRO A 179 -14.40 0.84 0.48
CA PRO A 179 -14.40 1.84 -0.58
C PRO A 179 -13.43 1.46 -1.71
N ILE A 180 -13.92 1.46 -2.96
CA ILE A 180 -13.13 1.14 -4.15
C ILE A 180 -13.19 2.29 -5.14
N TRP A 181 -12.04 2.75 -5.62
CA TRP A 181 -11.95 3.60 -6.80
C TRP A 181 -11.05 2.95 -7.85
N ALA A 182 -11.66 2.25 -8.80
CA ALA A 182 -10.96 1.61 -9.90
C ALA A 182 -10.66 2.62 -11.03
N PHE A 183 -9.56 2.40 -11.75
CA PHE A 183 -9.22 3.12 -12.96
C PHE A 183 -8.87 2.16 -14.09
N HIS A 184 -9.24 2.51 -15.33
CA HIS A 184 -8.94 1.67 -16.49
C HIS A 184 -8.87 2.49 -17.78
N GLY A 185 -7.99 2.12 -18.70
CA GLY A 185 -8.00 2.63 -20.06
C GLY A 185 -9.18 2.08 -20.87
N ALA A 186 -9.86 2.93 -21.64
CA ALA A 186 -10.96 2.49 -22.50
C ALA A 186 -10.51 1.53 -23.61
N ASP A 187 -9.28 1.72 -24.09
CA ASP A 187 -8.69 1.03 -25.24
C ASP A 187 -7.63 0.02 -24.80
N ASP A 188 -7.71 -0.46 -23.55
CA ASP A 188 -6.80 -1.48 -23.02
C ASP A 188 -6.99 -2.82 -23.75
N THR A 189 -5.97 -3.23 -24.49
CA THR A 189 -5.92 -4.48 -25.27
C THR A 189 -5.22 -5.62 -24.54
N ILE A 190 -4.65 -5.37 -23.35
CA ILE A 190 -3.96 -6.37 -22.54
C ILE A 190 -4.90 -6.91 -21.47
N VAL A 191 -5.57 -6.02 -20.74
CA VAL A 191 -6.65 -6.36 -19.81
C VAL A 191 -7.90 -5.65 -20.30
N PRO A 192 -8.94 -6.38 -20.75
CA PRO A 192 -10.15 -5.73 -21.23
C PRO A 192 -10.80 -4.87 -20.13
N VAL A 193 -11.20 -3.63 -20.46
CA VAL A 193 -11.90 -2.71 -19.54
C VAL A 193 -13.13 -3.31 -18.86
N SER A 194 -13.75 -4.33 -19.49
CA SER A 194 -14.84 -5.10 -18.90
C SER A 194 -14.47 -5.75 -17.58
N GLU A 195 -13.21 -6.07 -17.34
CA GLU A 195 -12.75 -6.70 -16.10
C GLU A 195 -12.97 -5.79 -14.88
N SER A 196 -12.53 -4.54 -14.94
CA SER A 196 -12.80 -3.56 -13.87
C SER A 196 -14.27 -3.20 -13.78
N LYS A 197 -14.96 -3.00 -14.92
CA LYS A 197 -16.41 -2.69 -14.94
C LYS A 197 -17.21 -3.77 -14.21
N ASN A 198 -16.95 -5.04 -14.52
CA ASN A 198 -17.66 -6.17 -13.93
C ASN A 198 -17.43 -6.24 -12.41
N MET A 199 -16.21 -6.02 -11.93
CA MET A 199 -15.94 -6.03 -10.49
C MET A 199 -16.71 -4.93 -9.76
N VAL A 200 -16.65 -3.69 -10.26
CA VAL A 200 -17.38 -2.56 -9.67
C VAL A 200 -18.89 -2.80 -9.69
N GLU A 201 -19.42 -3.30 -10.80
CA GLU A 201 -20.84 -3.62 -10.92
C GLU A 201 -21.28 -4.71 -9.93
N ILE A 202 -20.53 -5.81 -9.80
CA ILE A 202 -20.88 -6.89 -8.88
C ILE A 202 -20.83 -6.40 -7.42
N VAL A 203 -19.79 -5.66 -7.03
CA VAL A 203 -19.68 -5.11 -5.67
C VAL A 203 -20.86 -4.20 -5.37
N ASN A 204 -21.24 -3.32 -6.29
CA ASN A 204 -22.38 -2.41 -6.11
C ASN A 204 -23.72 -3.15 -6.07
N ARG A 205 -23.92 -4.20 -6.89
CA ARG A 205 -25.13 -5.05 -6.84
C ARG A 205 -25.28 -5.76 -5.48
N LEU A 206 -24.17 -6.03 -4.79
CA LEU A 206 -24.14 -6.63 -3.45
C LEU A 206 -24.26 -5.60 -2.32
N GLY A 207 -24.49 -4.32 -2.65
CA GLY A 207 -24.65 -3.24 -1.67
C GLY A 207 -23.36 -2.54 -1.27
N GLY A 208 -22.28 -2.74 -2.01
CA GLY A 208 -21.01 -2.06 -1.80
C GLY A 208 -20.95 -0.63 -2.34
N ASN A 209 -19.79 0.02 -2.15
CA ASN A 209 -19.51 1.37 -2.64
C ASN A 209 -18.23 1.37 -3.49
N ALA A 210 -18.39 1.06 -4.77
CA ALA A 210 -17.32 1.02 -5.75
C ALA A 210 -17.56 2.00 -6.89
N HIS A 211 -16.51 2.72 -7.28
CA HIS A 211 -16.50 3.65 -8.40
C HIS A 211 -15.45 3.22 -9.42
N ILE A 212 -15.67 3.52 -10.71
CA ILE A 212 -14.68 3.33 -11.77
C ILE A 212 -14.56 4.59 -12.63
N THR A 213 -13.33 5.04 -12.85
CA THR A 213 -13.00 6.02 -13.88
C THR A 213 -12.44 5.31 -15.11
N ILE A 214 -13.09 5.50 -16.26
CA ILE A 214 -12.61 4.99 -17.55
C ILE A 214 -11.96 6.14 -18.30
N LEU A 215 -10.71 5.96 -18.73
CA LEU A 215 -9.94 6.98 -19.46
C LEU A 215 -10.11 6.78 -20.97
N PRO A 216 -10.80 7.68 -21.70
CA PRO A 216 -10.99 7.56 -23.14
C PRO A 216 -9.68 7.69 -23.90
N GLY A 217 -9.48 6.88 -24.95
CA GLY A 217 -8.26 6.95 -25.77
C GLY A 217 -7.01 6.33 -25.13
N VAL A 218 -7.13 5.81 -23.90
CA VAL A 218 -6.00 5.30 -23.12
C VAL A 218 -5.99 3.77 -23.17
N GLY A 219 -4.81 3.21 -23.47
CA GLY A 219 -4.55 1.76 -23.47
C GLY A 219 -4.15 1.23 -22.09
N HIS A 220 -3.30 0.19 -22.06
CA HIS A 220 -2.96 -0.50 -20.82
C HIS A 220 -2.27 0.38 -19.77
N ASN A 221 -1.45 1.35 -20.17
CA ASN A 221 -0.68 2.19 -19.26
C ASN A 221 -1.50 3.32 -18.61
N ALA A 222 -2.76 3.08 -18.23
CA ALA A 222 -3.60 4.11 -17.62
C ALA A 222 -3.00 4.72 -16.35
N TRP A 223 -2.14 3.97 -15.64
CA TRP A 223 -1.45 4.42 -14.44
C TRP A 223 -0.60 5.69 -14.64
N GLU A 224 -0.13 5.98 -15.85
CA GLU A 224 0.59 7.21 -16.19
C GLU A 224 -0.29 8.46 -15.97
N TYR A 225 -1.61 8.32 -16.13
CA TYR A 225 -2.59 9.40 -15.93
C TYR A 225 -3.22 9.38 -14.54
N VAL A 226 -3.11 8.28 -13.80
CA VAL A 226 -3.78 8.10 -12.50
C VAL A 226 -2.90 8.59 -11.38
N TYR A 227 -1.68 8.07 -11.24
CA TYR A 227 -0.87 8.31 -10.04
C TYR A 227 -0.34 9.76 -9.93
N ILE A 228 -0.29 10.50 -11.03
CA ILE A 228 0.11 11.91 -11.03
C ILE A 228 -0.94 12.85 -10.43
N ARG A 229 -2.17 12.36 -10.17
CA ARG A 229 -3.30 13.15 -9.69
C ARG A 229 -3.27 13.29 -8.16
N PRO A 230 -3.15 14.51 -7.60
CA PRO A 230 -3.28 14.71 -6.15
C PRO A 230 -4.62 14.18 -5.59
N GLU A 231 -5.69 14.23 -6.38
CA GLU A 231 -7.04 13.86 -5.96
C GLU A 231 -7.14 12.42 -5.45
N ILE A 232 -6.34 11.48 -6.00
CA ILE A 232 -6.42 10.08 -5.59
C ILE A 232 -5.91 9.90 -4.16
N TYR A 233 -4.86 10.63 -3.78
CA TYR A 233 -4.27 10.56 -2.45
C TYR A 233 -5.17 11.24 -1.43
N GLN A 234 -5.77 12.38 -1.80
CA GLN A 234 -6.79 13.04 -0.99
C GLN A 234 -8.01 12.15 -0.77
N TRP A 235 -8.47 11.45 -1.82
CA TRP A 235 -9.58 10.50 -1.71
C TRP A 235 -9.23 9.34 -0.78
N LEU A 236 -8.04 8.74 -0.90
CA LEU A 236 -7.59 7.70 0.03
C LEU A 236 -7.65 8.21 1.48
N LEU A 237 -7.05 9.37 1.76
CA LEU A 237 -7.03 9.97 3.10
C LEU A 237 -8.40 10.34 3.65
N SER A 238 -9.42 10.49 2.79
CA SER A 238 -10.80 10.74 3.22
C SER A 238 -11.49 9.50 3.81
N HIS A 239 -10.89 8.31 3.66
CA HIS A 239 -11.40 7.05 4.21
C HIS A 239 -10.59 6.59 5.42
N GLN A 240 -11.30 6.07 6.41
CA GLN A 240 -10.74 5.38 7.56
C GLN A 240 -11.67 4.23 7.97
N LEU A 241 -11.11 3.18 8.56
CA LEU A 241 -11.90 2.15 9.22
C LEU A 241 -12.66 2.77 10.41
N LYS A 242 -13.90 2.32 10.62
CA LYS A 242 -14.76 2.75 11.73
C LYS A 242 -14.58 1.88 12.96
#